data_AF-A0A9X4MJF0-F1
#
_entry.id   AF-A0A9X4MJF0-F1
#
_cell.length_a   1.000
_cell.length_b   1.000
_cell.length_c   1.000
_cell.angle_alpha   90.00
_cell.angle_beta   90.00
_cell.angle_gamma   90.00
#
_symmetry.space_group_name_H-M   'P 1'
#
loop_
_entity.id
_entity.type
_entity.pdbx_description
1 polymer ?
#
loop_
_entity_poly.entity_id
_entity_poly.type
_entity_poly.pdbx_seq_one_letter_code
_entity_poly.pdbx_strand_id
1 'polypeptide(L)' 'MTYCEQKLNSIYQNFKFSSSVYGYDPHLLRLLYNQVLEHLNKELYELKKARSPHGELTYYGNYYRRLITQYYNTQAMA' A
#
# COMPACT_ATOMS: atom_id res chain seq x y z
N MET A 1 5.52 2.36 16.91
CA MET A 1 5.43 1.93 15.50
C MET A 1 6.32 0.73 15.32
N THR A 2 5.78 -0.45 14.97
CA THR A 2 6.62 -1.66 14.79
C THR A 2 7.38 -1.58 13.46
N TYR A 3 8.42 -2.40 13.28
CA TYR A 3 9.18 -2.44 12.03
C TYR A 3 8.27 -2.80 10.83
N CYS A 4 7.35 -3.74 11.00
CA CYS A 4 6.35 -4.11 9.99
C CYS A 4 5.49 -2.90 9.61
N GLU A 5 4.95 -2.20 10.61
CA GLU A 5 4.12 -1.03 10.41
C GLU A 5 4.87 0.10 9.69
N GLN A 6 6.11 0.39 10.09
CA GLN A 6 6.94 1.40 9.44
C GLN A 6 7.16 1.11 7.95
N LYS A 7 7.47 -0.16 7.63
CA LYS A 7 7.72 -0.57 6.25
C LYS A 7 6.48 -0.43 5.38
N LEU A 8 5.32 -0.91 5.87
CA LEU A 8 4.06 -0.81 5.14
C LEU A 8 3.54 0.63 5.06
N ASN A 9 3.78 1.46 6.08
CA ASN A 9 3.49 2.88 6.04
C ASN A 9 4.27 3.61 4.93
N SER A 10 5.56 3.28 4.77
CA SER A 10 6.39 3.89 3.72
C SER A 10 5.82 3.64 2.32
N ILE A 11 5.34 2.41 2.06
CA ILE A 11 4.65 2.06 0.81
C ILE A 11 3.41 2.96 0.60
N TYR A 12 2.60 3.13 1.64
CA TYR A 12 1.40 3.95 1.58
C TYR A 12 1.71 5.45 1.36
N GLN A 13 2.71 6.01 2.05
CA GLN A 13 3.11 7.40 1.84
C GLN A 13 3.63 7.64 0.42
N ASN A 14 4.45 6.72 -0.10
CA ASN A 14 4.95 6.79 -1.48
C ASN A 14 3.81 6.71 -2.50
N PHE A 15 2.80 5.87 -2.24
CA PHE A 15 1.60 5.81 -3.05
C PHE A 15 0.84 7.14 -3.05
N LYS A 16 0.58 7.74 -1.88
CA LYS A 16 -0.09 9.04 -1.79
C LYS A 16 0.65 10.13 -2.55
N PHE A 17 1.98 10.20 -2.37
CA PHE A 17 2.82 11.15 -3.09
C PHE A 17 2.72 10.95 -4.60
N SER A 18 2.92 9.72 -5.08
CA SER A 18 2.87 9.39 -6.50
C SER A 18 1.48 9.66 -7.10
N SER A 19 0.43 9.34 -6.36
CA SER A 19 -0.96 9.61 -6.77
C SER A 19 -1.26 11.10 -6.86
N SER A 20 -0.64 11.95 -6.05
CA SER A 20 -0.80 13.41 -6.19
C SER A 20 -0.11 13.98 -7.44
N VAL A 21 0.91 13.29 -7.95
CA VAL A 21 1.61 13.65 -9.20
C VAL A 21 0.82 13.19 -10.42
N TYR A 22 0.31 11.96 -10.40
CA TYR A 22 -0.39 11.34 -11.53
C TYR A 22 -1.92 11.45 -11.48
N GLY A 23 -2.48 12.19 -10.51
CA GLY A 23 -3.92 12.21 -10.22
C GLY A 23 -4.81 12.65 -11.39
N TYR A 24 -4.25 13.36 -12.36
CA TYR A 24 -4.96 13.83 -13.55
C TYR A 24 -5.13 12.76 -14.65
N ASP A 25 -4.40 11.65 -14.60
CA ASP A 25 -4.47 10.55 -15.57
C ASP A 25 -5.03 9.28 -14.90
N PRO A 26 -6.31 8.93 -15.17
CA PRO A 26 -6.96 7.75 -14.58
C PRO A 26 -6.27 6.43 -14.94
N HIS A 27 -5.63 6.34 -16.11
CA HIS A 27 -4.93 5.14 -16.54
C HIS A 27 -3.64 4.96 -15.75
N LEU A 28 -2.85 6.03 -15.60
CA LEU A 28 -1.64 6.00 -14.76
C LEU A 28 -1.98 5.77 -13.28
N LEU A 29 -3.07 6.35 -12.79
CA LEU A 29 -3.53 6.14 -11.42
C LEU A 29 -3.90 4.67 -11.16
N ARG A 30 -4.59 4.02 -12.10
CA ARG A 30 -4.91 2.59 -12.03
C ARG A 30 -3.66 1.71 -12.08
N LEU A 31 -2.69 2.04 -12.94
CA LEU A 31 -1.42 1.32 -13.00
C LEU A 31 -0.66 1.43 -11.67
N LEU A 32 -0.55 2.64 -11.13
CA LEU A 32 0.07 2.90 -9.84
C LEU A 32 -0.60 2.10 -8.71
N TYR A 33 -1.93 2.09 -8.67
CA TYR A 33 -2.69 1.31 -7.68
C TYR A 33 -2.34 -0.19 -7.73
N ASN A 34 -2.34 -0.78 -8.92
CA ASN A 34 -2.01 -2.20 -9.09
C ASN A 34 -0.57 -2.50 -8.65
N GLN A 35 0.39 -1.66 -9.08
CA GLN A 35 1.80 -1.80 -8.71
C GLN A 35 2.01 -1.71 -7.19
N VAL A 36 1.31 -0.79 -6.52
CA VAL A 36 1.41 -0.62 -5.07
C VAL A 36 0.82 -1.81 -4.33
N LEU A 37 -0.29 -2.38 -4.79
CA LEU A 37 -0.85 -3.60 -4.19
C LEU A 37 0.07 -4.81 -4.38
N GLU A 38 0.69 -4.95 -5.54
CA GLU A 38 1.68 -6.00 -5.79
C GLU A 38 2.90 -5.82 -4.87
N HIS A 39 3.41 -4.60 -4.75
CA HIS A 39 4.53 -4.28 -3.87
C HIS A 39 4.18 -4.56 -2.39
N LEU A 40 2.99 -4.19 -1.93
CA LEU A 40 2.49 -4.49 -0.59
C LEU A 40 2.48 -6.01 -0.33
N ASN A 41 1.96 -6.80 -1.27
CA ASN A 41 1.90 -8.25 -1.15
C ASN A 41 3.31 -8.87 -1.09
N LYS A 42 4.22 -8.39 -1.92
CA LYS A 42 5.62 -8.83 -1.93
C LYS A 42 6.30 -8.52 -0.59
N GLU A 43 6.11 -7.33 -0.05
CA GLU A 43 6.69 -6.95 1.25
C GLU A 43 6.10 -7.76 2.41
N LEU A 44 4.80 -8.03 2.42
CA LEU A 44 4.19 -8.93 3.39
C LEU A 44 4.75 -10.35 3.31
N TYR A 45 5.02 -10.84 2.10
CA TYR A 45 5.64 -12.15 1.89
C TYR A 45 7.09 -12.21 2.40
N GLU A 46 7.89 -11.16 2.15
CA GLU A 46 9.27 -11.08 2.66
C GLU A 46 9.31 -10.93 4.18
N LEU A 47 8.40 -10.15 4.78
CA LEU A 47 8.28 -10.07 6.24
C LEU A 47 7.84 -11.40 6.85
N LYS A 48 6.97 -12.15 6.17
CA LYS A 48 6.60 -13.52 6.59
C LYS A 48 7.81 -14.46 6.57
N LYS A 49 8.66 -14.39 5.54
CA LYS A 49 9.92 -15.14 5.48
C LYS A 49 10.89 -14.76 6.60
N ALA A 50 10.94 -13.47 6.95
CA ALA A 50 11.75 -12.94 8.04
C ALA A 50 11.24 -13.34 9.44
N ARG A 51 10.23 -14.22 9.53
CA ARG A 51 9.60 -14.69 10.78
C ARG A 51 8.97 -13.56 11.60
N SER A 52 8.51 -12.48 10.96
CA SER A 52 7.73 -11.46 11.65
C SER A 52 6.41 -12.02 12.20
N PRO A 53 5.86 -11.45 13.29
CA PRO A 53 4.67 -11.98 13.94
C PRO A 53 3.46 -12.04 12.99
N HIS A 54 2.87 -13.23 12.84
CA HIS A 54 1.79 -13.46 11.87
C HIS A 54 0.55 -12.58 12.14
N GLY A 55 0.22 -12.34 13.41
CA GLY A 55 -0.88 -11.46 13.82
C GLY A 55 -0.68 -10.02 13.34
N GLU A 56 0.52 -9.47 13.55
CA GLU A 56 0.88 -8.13 13.07
C GLU A 56 0.83 -8.04 11.55
N LEU A 57 1.40 -9.02 10.83
CA LEU A 57 1.38 -9.02 9.37
C LEU A 57 -0.03 -9.05 8.80
N THR A 58 -0.92 -9.84 9.41
CA THR A 58 -2.32 -9.94 9.00
C THR A 58 -3.04 -8.63 9.28
N TYR A 59 -2.87 -8.06 10.49
CA TYR A 59 -3.49 -6.81 10.89
C TYR A 59 -3.05 -5.65 9.99
N TYR A 60 -1.74 -5.39 9.91
CA TYR A 60 -1.21 -4.27 9.14
C TYR A 60 -1.38 -4.48 7.64
N GLY A 61 -1.24 -5.70 7.13
CA GLY A 61 -1.48 -5.99 5.71
C GLY A 61 -2.91 -5.66 5.28
N ASN A 62 -3.90 -6.05 6.07
CA ASN A 62 -5.30 -5.71 5.82
C ASN A 62 -5.56 -4.20 5.96
N TYR A 63 -5.00 -3.58 6.99
CA TYR A 63 -5.11 -2.15 7.25
C TYR A 63 -4.59 -1.31 6.07
N TYR A 64 -3.36 -1.55 5.62
CA TYR A 64 -2.76 -0.78 4.52
C TYR A 64 -3.41 -1.07 3.17
N ARG A 65 -3.83 -2.31 2.90
CA ARG A 65 -4.60 -2.63 1.69
C ARG A 65 -5.91 -1.83 1.62
N ARG A 66 -6.60 -1.69 2.76
CA ARG A 66 -7.81 -0.89 2.87
C ARG A 66 -7.52 0.59 2.64
N LEU A 67 -6.48 1.14 3.26
CA LEU A 67 -6.10 2.54 3.08
C LEU A 67 -5.75 2.89 1.63
N ILE A 68 -4.97 2.03 0.96
CA ILE A 68 -4.61 2.21 -0.45
C ILE A 68 -5.85 2.21 -1.33
N THR A 69 -6.75 1.24 -1.13
CA THR A 69 -8.01 1.14 -1.90
C THR A 69 -8.93 2.33 -1.67
N GLN A 70 -9.09 2.76 -0.42
CA GLN A 70 -9.92 3.93 -0.08
C GLN A 70 -9.36 5.18 -0.75
N TYR A 71 -8.04 5.41 -0.65
CA TYR A 71 -7.42 6.59 -1.23
C TYR A 71 -7.50 6.60 -2.76
N TYR A 72 -7.25 5.46 -3.41
CA TYR A 72 -7.42 5.30 -4.86
C TYR A 72 -8.85 5.65 -5.29
N ASN A 73 -9.87 5.11 -4.62
CA ASN A 73 -11.27 5.37 -4.97
C ASN A 73 -11.62 6.85 -4.79
N THR A 74 -11.11 7.51 -3.75
CA THR A 74 -11.31 8.96 -3.57
C THR A 74 -10.69 9.76 -4.71
N GLN A 75 -9.49 9.39 -5.17
CA GLN A 75 -8.80 10.09 -6.26
C GLN A 75 -9.40 9.78 -7.63
N ALA A 76 -9.87 8.56 -7.87
CA ALA A 76 -10.50 8.17 -9.13
C ALA A 76 -11.93 8.71 -9.30
N MET A 77 -12.57 9.11 -8.19
CA MET A 77 -13.90 9.73 -8.17
C MET A 77 -13.86 11.27 -8.04
N ALA A 78 -12.67 11.86 -7.87
CA ALA A 78 -12.45 13.31 -7.77
C ALA A 78 -12.26 13.93 -9.15
#